data_AF-A0A516GLY9-F1
#
_entry.id   AF-A0A516GLY9-F1
#
_cell.length_a   1.000
_cell.length_b   1.000
_cell.length_c   1.000
_cell.angle_alpha   90.00
_cell.angle_beta   90.00
_cell.angle_gamma   90.00
#
_symmetry.space_group_name_H-M   'P 1'
#
loop_
_entity.id
_entity.type
_entity.pdbx_description
1 polymer ?
#
loop_
_entity_poly.entity_id
_entity_poly.type
_entity_poly.pdbx_seq_one_letter_code
_entity_poly.pdbx_strand_id
1 'polypeptide(L)'
;MNWYKNFVVYWTIIFMSIAVLGRVFSESGEFFPFFRWSLFSKTPNELVIPFVMVTKLDGVNLKERVNITAMYNHHHINPVTMDLNVNKWYKTVVNKTNKAEQTLPEFITIFSDKSEFLLCTKALDLTKSDYNLNVTLDTILMVKNKTITYFENAN
;
A
#
# COMPACT_ATOMS: atom_id res chain seq x y z
N MET A 1 -25.57 9.79 -44.71
CA MET A 1 -26.07 9.17 -43.46
C MET A 1 -25.79 7.66 -43.37
N ASN A 2 -25.99 6.90 -44.45
CA ASN A 2 -25.77 5.43 -44.44
C ASN A 2 -24.30 5.02 -44.25
N TRP A 3 -23.34 5.76 -44.80
CA TRP A 3 -21.91 5.47 -44.62
C TRP A 3 -21.48 5.56 -43.14
N TYR A 4 -21.93 6.60 -42.43
CA TYR A 4 -21.61 6.77 -41.01
C TYR A 4 -22.24 5.67 -40.15
N LYS A 5 -23.49 5.28 -40.43
CA LYS A 5 -24.12 4.14 -39.76
C LYS A 5 -23.33 2.84 -39.99
N ASN A 6 -22.93 2.56 -41.22
CA ASN A 6 -22.16 1.36 -41.55
C ASN A 6 -20.76 1.39 -40.91
N PHE A 7 -20.13 2.56 -40.86
CA PHE A 7 -18.84 2.76 -40.19
C PHE A 7 -18.93 2.44 -38.70
N VAL A 8 -19.92 3.00 -38.00
CA VAL A 8 -20.13 2.74 -36.57
C VAL A 8 -20.39 1.24 -36.32
N VAL A 9 -21.30 0.62 -37.07
CA VAL A 9 -21.63 -0.80 -36.92
C VAL A 9 -20.41 -1.70 -37.17
N TYR A 10 -19.64 -1.41 -38.21
CA TYR A 10 -18.43 -2.18 -38.53
C TYR A 10 -17.38 -2.11 -37.42
N TRP A 11 -17.14 -0.91 -36.89
CA TRP A 11 -16.23 -0.74 -35.76
C TRP A 11 -16.74 -1.40 -34.48
N THR A 12 -18.04 -1.34 -34.20
CA THR A 12 -18.63 -2.05 -33.04
C THR A 12 -18.41 -3.56 -33.13
N ILE A 13 -18.60 -4.17 -34.31
CA ILE A 13 -18.36 -5.60 -34.52
C ILE A 13 -16.88 -5.96 -34.31
N ILE A 14 -15.97 -5.12 -34.81
CA ILE A 14 -14.52 -5.30 -34.60
C ILE A 14 -14.19 -5.24 -33.10
N PHE A 15 -14.66 -4.21 -32.39
CA PHE A 15 -14.42 -4.06 -30.95
C PHE A 15 -14.99 -5.24 -30.15
N MET A 16 -16.18 -5.71 -30.50
CA MET A 16 -16.80 -6.86 -29.84
C MET A 16 -16.05 -8.18 -30.11
N SER A 17 -15.58 -8.40 -31.34
CA SER A 17 -14.77 -9.59 -31.67
C SER A 17 -13.45 -9.60 -30.91
N ILE A 18 -12.81 -8.44 -30.86
CA ILE A 18 -11.57 -8.21 -30.13
C ILE A 18 -11.76 -8.41 -28.60
N ALA A 19 -12.90 -8.00 -28.04
CA ALA A 19 -13.28 -8.23 -26.65
C ALA A 19 -13.49 -9.72 -26.32
N VAL A 20 -14.17 -10.47 -27.20
CA VAL A 20 -14.41 -11.91 -27.03
C VAL A 20 -13.11 -12.70 -27.14
N LEU A 21 -12.24 -12.37 -28.10
CA LEU A 21 -10.91 -12.98 -28.21
C LEU A 21 -10.07 -12.68 -26.96
N GLY A 22 -10.10 -11.43 -26.49
CA GLY A 22 -9.46 -11.04 -25.23
C GLY A 22 -9.89 -11.89 -24.04
N ARG A 23 -11.19 -12.20 -23.95
CA ARG A 23 -11.75 -13.06 -22.89
C ARG A 23 -11.32 -14.52 -22.98
N VAL A 24 -11.24 -15.07 -24.19
CA VAL A 24 -10.91 -16.49 -24.39
C VAL A 24 -9.41 -16.75 -24.17
N PHE A 25 -8.55 -15.79 -24.56
CA PHE A 25 -7.10 -15.96 -24.51
C PHE A 25 -6.43 -15.30 -23.29
N SER A 26 -7.16 -14.55 -22.48
CA SER A 26 -6.64 -14.02 -21.21
C SER A 26 -6.78 -15.06 -20.10
N GLU A 27 -5.70 -15.28 -19.35
CA GLU A 27 -5.70 -16.17 -18.16
C GLU A 27 -6.76 -15.78 -17.12
N SER A 28 -7.18 -14.51 -17.08
CA SER A 28 -8.20 -14.01 -16.15
C SER A 28 -9.62 -13.92 -16.72
N GLY A 29 -9.85 -14.27 -17.99
CA GLY A 29 -11.19 -14.35 -18.59
C GLY A 29 -11.89 -13.00 -18.81
N GLU A 30 -11.15 -11.93 -19.06
CA GLU A 30 -11.67 -10.55 -19.06
C GLU A 30 -12.19 -10.08 -20.42
N PHE A 31 -13.32 -9.36 -20.43
CA PHE A 31 -13.95 -8.84 -21.66
C PHE A 31 -13.16 -7.71 -22.36
N PHE A 32 -12.23 -7.04 -21.68
CA PHE A 32 -11.51 -5.89 -22.25
C PHE A 32 -10.03 -5.84 -21.84
N PRO A 33 -9.14 -6.60 -22.51
CA PRO A 33 -7.71 -6.56 -22.18
C PRO A 33 -7.02 -5.22 -22.51
N PHE A 34 -7.58 -4.38 -23.40
CA PHE A 34 -6.96 -3.11 -23.84
C PHE A 34 -6.99 -2.01 -22.78
N PHE A 35 -8.07 -1.92 -22.00
CA PHE A 35 -8.13 -0.96 -20.88
C PHE A 35 -7.06 -1.29 -19.83
N ARG A 36 -6.76 -2.58 -19.70
CA ARG A 36 -5.72 -3.07 -18.82
C ARG A 36 -4.32 -2.91 -19.39
N TRP A 37 -4.08 -2.96 -20.70
CA TRP A 37 -2.76 -2.64 -21.27
C TRP A 37 -2.29 -1.23 -20.91
N SER A 38 -3.19 -0.24 -20.89
CA SER A 38 -2.88 1.12 -20.41
C SER A 38 -2.62 1.19 -18.90
N LEU A 39 -3.26 0.35 -18.10
CA LEU A 39 -3.11 0.32 -16.63
C LEU A 39 -1.87 -0.47 -16.20
N PHE A 40 -1.55 -1.55 -16.91
CA PHE A 40 -0.41 -2.42 -16.63
C PHE A 40 0.91 -1.90 -17.21
N SER A 41 0.90 -1.06 -18.26
CA SER A 41 2.15 -0.51 -18.80
C SER A 41 2.92 0.39 -17.80
N LYS A 42 2.30 0.75 -16.67
CA LYS A 42 2.90 1.57 -15.61
C LYS A 42 2.79 0.94 -14.22
N THR A 43 2.35 -0.31 -14.10
CA THR A 43 2.33 -0.95 -12.79
C THR A 43 3.78 -1.21 -12.37
N PRO A 44 4.25 -0.68 -11.23
CA PRO A 44 5.63 -0.86 -10.81
C PRO A 44 5.91 -2.34 -10.54
N ASN A 45 7.12 -2.80 -10.86
CA ASN A 45 7.58 -4.17 -10.62
C ASN A 45 7.68 -4.51 -9.12
N GLU A 46 7.82 -3.48 -8.28
CA GLU A 46 7.90 -3.60 -6.84
C GLU A 46 6.84 -2.73 -6.18
N LEU A 47 6.15 -3.28 -5.19
CA LEU A 47 5.17 -2.56 -4.37
C LEU A 47 5.65 -2.54 -2.92
N VAL A 48 5.96 -1.34 -2.42
CA VAL A 48 6.33 -1.12 -1.02
C VAL A 48 5.12 -0.64 -0.24
N ILE A 49 4.72 -1.40 0.77
CA ILE A 49 3.56 -1.13 1.62
C ILE A 49 4.06 -0.81 3.04
N PRO A 50 3.97 0.45 3.51
CA PRO A 50 4.31 0.80 4.88
C PRO A 50 3.18 0.43 5.84
N PHE A 51 3.55 0.03 7.06
CA PHE A 51 2.61 -0.28 8.13
C PHE A 51 3.26 0.00 9.49
N VAL A 52 2.42 0.19 10.52
CA VAL A 52 2.90 0.42 11.89
C VAL A 52 2.53 -0.75 12.77
N MET A 53 3.53 -1.36 13.40
CA MET A 53 3.34 -2.38 14.41
C MET A 53 3.36 -1.75 15.80
N VAL A 54 2.38 -2.10 16.62
CA VAL A 54 2.36 -1.78 18.05
C VAL A 54 3.00 -2.95 18.79
N THR A 55 4.05 -2.68 19.55
CA THR A 55 4.77 -3.69 20.35
C THR A 55 4.39 -3.60 21.84
N LYS A 56 4.05 -2.40 22.29
CA LYS A 56 3.69 -2.12 23.68
C LYS A 56 2.58 -1.08 23.72
N LEU A 57 1.59 -1.31 24.58
CA LEU A 57 0.45 -0.42 24.77
C LEU A 57 0.33 -0.09 26.25
N ASP A 58 0.33 1.19 26.60
CA ASP A 58 0.13 1.66 27.99
C ASP A 58 1.05 1.02 29.04
N GLY A 59 2.26 0.63 28.64
CA GLY A 59 3.22 -0.04 29.53
C GLY A 59 3.19 -1.56 29.45
N VAL A 60 2.18 -2.15 28.81
CA VAL A 60 1.99 -3.60 28.68
C VAL A 60 2.55 -4.08 27.34
N ASN A 61 3.46 -5.05 27.39
CA ASN A 61 3.98 -5.70 26.19
C ASN A 61 2.89 -6.57 25.57
N LEU A 62 2.63 -6.38 24.27
CA LEU A 62 1.68 -7.22 23.55
C LEU A 62 2.32 -8.59 23.27
N LYS A 63 1.56 -9.67 23.47
CA LYS A 63 2.03 -11.04 23.19
C LYS A 63 2.36 -11.23 21.71
N GLU A 64 1.60 -10.57 20.85
CA GLU A 64 1.79 -10.53 19.41
C GLU A 64 1.84 -9.07 18.95
N ARG A 65 2.68 -8.79 17.95
CA ARG A 65 2.73 -7.45 17.36
C ARG A 65 1.47 -7.24 16.54
N VAL A 66 0.75 -6.17 16.82
CA VAL A 66 -0.53 -5.87 16.16
C VAL A 66 -0.33 -4.69 15.21
N ASN A 67 -0.88 -4.78 14.00
CA ASN A 67 -0.91 -3.64 13.09
C ASN A 67 -1.83 -2.56 13.67
N ILE A 68 -1.39 -1.31 13.68
CA ILE A 68 -2.15 -0.18 14.21
C ILE A 68 -3.56 -0.10 13.58
N THR A 69 -3.72 -0.47 12.31
CA THR A 69 -5.02 -0.44 11.61
C THR A 69 -6.04 -1.42 12.17
N ALA A 70 -5.57 -2.50 12.81
CA ALA A 70 -6.41 -3.47 13.51
C ALA A 70 -6.79 -3.01 14.93
N MET A 71 -6.20 -1.93 15.44
CA MET A 71 -6.44 -1.43 16.81
C MET A 71 -7.56 -0.39 16.86
N TYR A 72 -8.56 -0.48 15.97
CA TYR A 72 -9.67 0.47 15.86
C TYR A 72 -10.31 0.83 17.21
N ASN A 73 -10.49 -0.16 18.09
CA ASN A 73 -11.08 0.02 19.41
C ASN A 73 -10.29 0.92 20.36
N HIS A 74 -9.03 1.25 20.04
CA HIS A 74 -8.15 2.10 20.85
C HIS A 74 -8.06 3.53 20.33
N HIS A 75 -7.95 3.71 19.00
CA HIS A 75 -7.73 5.02 18.40
C HIS A 75 -8.97 5.59 17.68
N HIS A 76 -10.00 4.77 17.43
CA HIS A 76 -11.27 5.16 16.79
C HIS A 76 -11.14 5.80 15.38
N ILE A 77 -10.02 5.55 14.68
CA ILE A 77 -9.77 6.03 13.32
C ILE A 77 -10.09 4.91 12.35
N ASN A 78 -10.88 5.20 11.30
CA ASN A 78 -11.19 4.21 10.26
C ASN A 78 -9.89 3.59 9.69
N PRO A 79 -9.83 2.26 9.48
CA PRO A 79 -8.66 1.58 8.91
C PRO A 79 -8.11 2.25 7.64
N VAL A 80 -8.98 2.69 6.72
CA VAL A 80 -8.57 3.37 5.48
C VAL A 80 -7.86 4.69 5.77
N THR A 81 -8.42 5.48 6.69
CA THR A 81 -7.81 6.75 7.11
C THR A 81 -6.50 6.52 7.83
N MET A 82 -6.42 5.46 8.65
CA MET A 82 -5.19 5.07 9.34
C MET A 82 -4.10 4.65 8.34
N ASP A 83 -4.44 3.83 7.34
CA ASP A 83 -3.51 3.45 6.26
C ASP A 83 -3.00 4.67 5.49
N LEU A 84 -3.87 5.64 5.20
CA LEU A 84 -3.47 6.90 4.56
C LEU A 84 -2.51 7.71 5.44
N ASN A 85 -2.78 7.79 6.75
CA ASN A 85 -1.92 8.49 7.70
C ASN A 85 -0.54 7.83 7.83
N VAL A 86 -0.50 6.49 7.91
CA VAL A 86 0.75 5.72 7.95
C VAL A 86 1.55 5.92 6.66
N ASN A 87 0.90 5.84 5.50
CA ASN A 87 1.54 6.11 4.21
C ASN A 87 2.11 7.52 4.13
N LYS A 88 1.37 8.52 4.62
CA LYS A 88 1.81 9.92 4.62
C LYS A 88 3.03 10.11 5.53
N TRP A 89 3.01 9.51 6.71
CA TRP A 89 4.14 9.53 7.65
C TRP A 89 5.39 8.85 7.07
N TYR A 90 5.23 7.66 6.48
CA TYR A 90 6.32 6.96 5.79
C TYR A 90 6.98 7.82 4.71
N LYS A 91 6.19 8.49 3.86
CA LYS A 91 6.72 9.40 2.83
C LYS A 91 7.51 10.55 3.44
N THR A 92 7.03 11.13 4.54
CA THR A 92 7.76 12.18 5.27
C THR A 92 9.09 11.67 5.82
N VAL A 93 9.10 10.46 6.37
CA VAL A 93 10.30 9.81 6.92
C VAL A 93 11.35 9.57 5.83
N VAL A 94 10.95 8.98 4.70
CA VAL A 94 11.86 8.61 3.60
C VAL A 94 12.38 9.83 2.84
N ASN A 95 11.55 10.87 2.65
CA ASN A 95 11.96 12.05 1.89
C ASN A 95 12.98 12.96 2.62
N LYS A 96 13.36 12.64 3.88
CA LYS A 96 14.47 13.24 4.67
C LYS A 96 14.57 14.77 4.65
N THR A 97 13.49 15.49 4.32
CA THR A 97 13.59 16.89 3.88
C THR A 97 13.87 17.87 5.02
N ASN A 98 13.70 17.45 6.28
CA ASN A 98 14.25 18.11 7.46
C ASN A 98 14.27 17.13 8.64
N LYS A 99 15.44 16.60 9.01
CA LYS A 99 15.59 15.74 10.20
C LYS A 99 15.24 16.47 11.51
N ALA A 100 15.26 17.80 11.51
CA ALA A 100 15.00 18.65 12.68
C ALA A 100 13.50 18.84 13.01
N GLU A 101 12.59 18.45 12.10
CA GLU A 101 11.14 18.70 12.24
C GLU A 101 10.29 17.43 12.11
N GLN A 102 10.88 16.24 12.16
CA GLN A 102 10.09 14.99 12.12
C GLN A 102 9.33 14.80 13.43
N THR A 103 8.22 15.51 13.51
CA THR A 103 7.24 15.47 14.58
C THR A 103 6.53 14.13 14.51
N LEU A 104 6.20 13.59 15.69
CA LEU A 104 5.33 12.43 15.78
C LEU A 104 4.00 12.74 15.08
N PRO A 105 3.52 11.85 14.21
CA PRO A 105 2.24 12.06 13.56
C PRO A 105 1.13 12.01 14.61
N GLU A 106 0.09 12.81 14.40
CA GLU A 106 -1.02 12.98 15.34
C GLU A 106 -1.66 11.65 15.77
N PHE A 107 -1.79 10.70 14.84
CA PHE A 107 -2.37 9.38 15.15
C PHE A 107 -1.55 8.55 16.16
N ILE A 108 -0.25 8.80 16.29
CA ILE A 108 0.59 8.17 17.34
C ILE A 108 0.43 8.90 18.67
N THR A 109 0.18 10.22 18.64
CA THR A 109 0.04 11.04 19.86
C THR A 109 -1.21 10.73 20.68
N ILE A 110 -2.20 10.04 20.08
CA ILE A 110 -3.42 9.57 20.77
C ILE A 110 -3.09 8.52 21.83
N PHE A 111 -2.00 7.77 21.64
CA PHE A 111 -1.57 6.74 22.57
C PHE A 111 -0.72 7.30 23.70
N SER A 112 -0.70 6.62 24.85
CA SER A 112 0.15 7.05 25.96
C SER A 112 1.64 6.94 25.63
N ASP A 113 2.43 7.73 26.33
CA ASP A 113 3.90 7.81 26.21
C ASP A 113 4.57 6.46 26.51
N LYS A 114 3.88 5.56 27.23
CA LYS A 114 4.37 4.21 27.54
C LYS A 114 4.17 3.21 26.40
N SER A 115 3.59 3.64 25.28
CA SER A 115 3.36 2.83 24.10
C SER A 115 4.58 2.86 23.17
N GLU A 116 4.83 1.74 22.50
CA GLU A 116 5.98 1.57 21.60
C GLU A 116 5.50 1.09 20.23
N PHE A 117 6.06 1.70 19.18
CA PHE A 117 5.64 1.50 17.80
C PHE A 117 6.86 1.25 16.91
N LEU A 118 6.67 0.44 15.87
CA LEU A 118 7.64 0.22 14.81
C LEU A 118 7.01 0.62 13.48
N LEU A 119 7.67 1.50 12.73
CA LEU A 119 7.32 1.74 11.34
C LEU A 119 8.09 0.75 10.48
N CYS A 120 7.36 -0.05 9.73
CA CYS A 120 7.92 -1.11 8.91
C CYS A 120 7.41 -0.98 7.47
N THR A 121 8.12 -1.61 6.55
CA THR A 121 7.71 -1.76 5.15
C THR A 121 7.68 -3.22 4.76
N LYS A 122 6.69 -3.54 3.92
CA LYS A 122 6.55 -4.81 3.24
C LYS A 122 6.83 -4.59 1.76
N ALA A 123 7.92 -5.16 1.24
CA ALA A 123 8.21 -5.13 -0.19
C ALA A 123 7.61 -6.37 -0.87
N LEU A 124 6.91 -6.15 -1.98
CA LEU A 124 6.33 -7.18 -2.83
C LEU A 124 6.92 -7.09 -4.24
N ASP A 125 7.52 -8.18 -4.71
CA ASP A 125 8.04 -8.30 -6.07
C ASP A 125 6.92 -8.83 -7.00
N LEU A 126 6.24 -7.90 -7.67
CA LEU A 126 5.10 -8.18 -8.55
C LEU A 126 5.51 -8.85 -9.87
N THR A 127 6.80 -9.02 -10.14
CA THR A 127 7.28 -9.79 -11.31
C THR A 127 7.16 -11.29 -11.12
N LYS A 128 6.99 -11.76 -9.88
CA LYS A 128 6.84 -13.17 -9.51
C LYS A 128 5.37 -13.54 -9.38
N SER A 129 4.97 -14.69 -9.91
CA SER A 129 3.60 -15.22 -9.75
C SER A 129 3.23 -15.42 -8.26
N ASP A 130 4.21 -15.80 -7.44
CA ASP A 130 4.04 -16.08 -6.01
C ASP A 130 4.54 -14.93 -5.12
N TYR A 131 4.34 -13.69 -5.56
CA TYR A 131 4.81 -12.47 -4.87
C TYR A 131 4.41 -12.40 -3.38
N ASN A 132 3.30 -13.05 -2.98
CA ASN A 132 2.85 -13.12 -1.59
C ASN A 132 3.70 -14.00 -0.68
N LEU A 133 4.53 -14.90 -1.22
CA LEU A 133 5.37 -15.82 -0.45
C LEU A 133 6.75 -15.22 -0.14
N ASN A 134 7.27 -14.35 -1.00
CA ASN A 134 8.60 -13.73 -0.88
C ASN A 134 8.49 -12.30 -0.36
N VAL A 135 7.94 -12.18 0.84
CA VAL A 135 7.73 -10.89 1.49
C VAL A 135 8.99 -10.49 2.25
N THR A 136 9.60 -9.38 1.86
CA THR A 136 10.68 -8.75 2.64
C THR A 136 10.08 -7.75 3.63
N LEU A 137 10.46 -7.87 4.90
CA LEU A 137 10.02 -6.98 5.98
C LEU A 137 11.20 -6.17 6.50
N ASP A 138 11.14 -4.86 6.34
CA ASP A 138 12.16 -3.94 6.85
C ASP A 138 11.58 -3.06 7.95
N THR A 139 12.39 -2.76 8.96
CA THR A 139 12.03 -1.83 10.03
C THR A 139 12.79 -0.53 9.83
N ILE A 140 12.07 0.58 9.70
CA ILE A 140 12.65 1.87 9.33
C ILE A 140 12.96 2.68 10.58
N LEU A 141 12.03 2.71 11.53
CA LEU A 141 12.20 3.42 12.79
C LEU A 141 11.38 2.78 13.91
N MET A 142 11.74 3.15 15.12
CA MET A 142 11.03 2.84 16.35
C MET A 142 10.61 4.14 17.04
N VAL A 143 9.40 4.15 17.59
CA VAL A 143 8.93 5.17 18.51
C VAL A 143 8.85 4.57 19.89
N LYS A 144 9.54 5.19 20.86
CA LYS A 144 9.51 4.79 22.27
C LYS A 144 9.52 6.03 23.14
N ASN A 145 8.64 6.13 24.14
CA ASN A 145 8.55 7.34 24.98
C ASN A 145 8.46 8.64 24.15
N LYS A 146 7.69 8.63 23.06
CA LYS A 146 7.57 9.75 22.10
C LYS A 146 8.92 10.23 21.51
N THR A 147 9.95 9.41 21.51
CA THR A 147 11.19 9.68 20.77
C THR A 147 11.30 8.73 19.60
N ILE A 148 11.72 9.27 18.45
CA ILE A 148 11.93 8.53 17.22
C ILE A 148 13.39 8.08 17.17
N THR A 149 13.61 6.78 16.99
CA THR A 149 14.92 6.18 16.74
C THR A 149 14.90 5.57 15.35
N TYR A 150 15.74 6.04 14.44
CA TYR A 150 15.86 5.47 13.10
C TYR A 150 16.76 4.24 13.17
N PHE A 151 16.39 3.21 12.44
CA PHE A 151 17.34 2.15 12.12
C PHE A 151 18.05 2.60 10.84
N GLU A 152 19.39 2.60 10.86
CA GLU A 152 20.11 2.72 9.60
C GLU A 152 19.72 1.52 8.75
N ASN A 153 19.15 1.77 7.58
CA ASN A 153 19.13 0.76 6.54
C ASN A 153 20.58 0.31 6.38
N ALA A 154 20.85 -0.95 6.69
CA ALA A 154 22.03 -1.65 6.22
C ALA A 154 21.90 -1.72 4.69
N ASN A 155 22.31 -0.64 4.02
CA ASN A 155 22.67 -0.65 2.61
C ASN A 155 24.14 -1.02 2.52
#